data_AF-A0A952BPS4-F1
#
_entry.id   AF-A0A952BPS4-F1
#
_cell.length_a   1.000
_cell.length_b   1.000
_cell.length_c   1.000
_cell.angle_alpha   90.00
_cell.angle_beta   90.00
_cell.angle_gamma   90.00
#
_symmetry.space_group_name_H-M   'P 1'
#
loop_
_entity.id
_entity.type
_entity.pdbx_description
1 polymer ?
#
loop_
_entity_poly.entity_id
_entity_poly.type
_entity_poly.pdbx_seq_one_letter_code
_entity_poly.pdbx_strand_id
1 'polypeptide(L)'
;MSYFVCGHCGERTEIFSHGGGERAAEKLGIPFLGHIPIDPAIRAGGDTGMPIVVADPASPQAKAFREIADAVIERINALSAGPDSEAKAPIESLLKKVIRPLGTA
;
A
#
# COMPACT_ATOMS: atom_id res chain seq x y z
N MET A 1 14.06 11.39 9.87
CA MET A 1 13.84 11.34 8.41
C MET A 1 14.17 9.94 7.89
N SER A 2 13.99 9.73 6.59
CA SER A 2 14.42 8.50 5.90
C SER A 2 15.92 8.58 5.54
N TYR A 3 16.35 7.88 4.50
CA TYR A 3 17.72 7.78 4.02
C TYR A 3 17.86 8.21 2.55
N PHE A 4 19.07 8.51 2.11
CA PHE A 4 19.44 8.75 0.71
C PHE A 4 20.13 7.51 0.13
N VAL A 5 19.97 7.24 -1.17
CA VAL A 5 20.71 6.18 -1.88
C VAL A 5 21.60 6.82 -2.94
N CYS A 6 22.90 6.57 -2.87
CA CYS A 6 23.85 7.12 -3.82
C CYS A 6 23.63 6.53 -5.23
N GLY A 7 23.31 7.36 -6.21
CA GLY A 7 23.13 6.91 -7.60
C GLY A 7 24.39 6.37 -8.29
N HIS A 8 25.58 6.59 -7.72
CA HIS A 8 26.85 6.10 -8.27
C HIS A 8 27.27 4.73 -7.71
N CYS A 9 27.09 4.49 -6.39
CA CYS A 9 27.52 3.25 -5.74
C CYS A 9 26.39 2.42 -5.10
N GLY A 10 25.15 2.93 -5.07
CA GLY A 10 24.01 2.27 -4.45
C GLY A 10 24.02 2.28 -2.91
N GLU A 11 25.00 2.94 -2.29
CA GLU A 11 25.12 2.97 -0.83
C GLU A 11 24.00 3.80 -0.19
N ARG A 12 23.44 3.27 0.90
CA ARG A 12 22.49 3.97 1.76
C ARG A 12 23.23 4.93 2.69
N THR A 13 22.80 6.18 2.73
CA THR A 13 23.37 7.22 3.60
C THR A 13 22.28 7.89 4.43
N GLU A 14 22.48 7.94 5.74
CA GLU A 14 21.64 8.70 6.67
C GLU A 14 22.09 10.18 6.67
N ILE A 15 21.61 10.95 5.69
CA ILE A 15 21.95 12.39 5.58
C ILE A 15 21.30 13.26 6.68
N PHE A 16 20.34 12.69 7.41
CA PHE A 16 19.66 13.30 8.55
C PHE A 16 19.52 12.26 9.67
N SER A 17 19.00 12.68 10.82
CA SER A 17 18.66 11.75 11.90
C SER A 17 17.62 10.72 11.46
N HIS A 18 17.84 9.45 11.82
CA HIS A 18 17.03 8.30 11.41
C HIS A 18 16.06 7.81 12.51
N GLY A 19 15.01 7.09 12.10
CA GLY A 19 14.12 6.32 13.00
C GLY A 19 13.13 7.16 13.83
N GLY A 20 13.08 8.48 13.65
CA GLY A 20 12.17 9.35 14.40
C GLY A 20 10.69 9.00 14.20
N GLY A 21 10.29 8.67 12.96
CA GLY A 21 8.92 8.28 12.64
C GLY A 21 8.54 6.90 13.19
N GLU A 22 9.45 5.93 13.09
CA GLU A 22 9.26 4.58 13.64
C GLU A 22 9.12 4.62 15.18
N ARG A 23 10.00 5.33 15.87
CA ARG A 23 9.87 5.54 17.33
C ARG A 23 8.59 6.27 17.72
N ALA A 24 8.11 7.18 16.88
CA ALA A 24 6.84 7.87 17.13
C ALA A 24 5.65 6.92 16.94
N ALA A 25 5.68 6.08 15.90
CA ALA A 25 4.66 5.07 15.66
C ALA A 25 4.58 4.06 16.82
N GLU A 26 5.73 3.58 17.30
CA GLU A 26 5.85 2.72 18.47
C GLU A 26 5.24 3.38 19.72
N LYS A 27 5.61 4.63 20.03
CA LYS A 27 5.06 5.38 21.17
C LYS A 27 3.55 5.58 21.11
N LEU A 28 3.00 5.73 19.91
CA LEU A 28 1.58 5.93 19.68
C LEU A 28 0.81 4.60 19.55
N GLY A 29 1.50 3.46 19.55
CA GLY A 29 0.89 2.15 19.33
C GLY A 29 0.27 1.99 17.94
N ILE A 30 0.78 2.72 16.94
CA ILE A 30 0.29 2.66 15.55
C ILE A 30 1.29 1.90 14.66
N PRO A 31 0.82 1.25 13.58
CA PRO A 31 1.71 0.55 12.65
C PRO A 31 2.69 1.52 11.96
N PHE A 32 3.95 1.13 11.89
CA PHE A 32 4.93 1.77 11.02
C PHE A 32 4.92 1.08 9.65
N LEU A 33 4.65 1.84 8.59
CA LEU A 33 4.46 1.27 7.24
C LEU A 33 5.77 1.16 6.44
N GLY A 34 6.82 1.88 6.82
CA GLY A 34 8.12 1.82 6.16
C GLY A 34 8.74 3.19 5.87
N HIS A 35 9.79 3.17 5.04
CA HIS A 35 10.61 4.33 4.70
C HIS A 35 10.63 4.57 3.20
N ILE A 36 10.49 5.83 2.76
CA ILE A 36 10.70 6.23 1.37
C ILE A 36 12.07 6.89 1.24
N PRO A 37 12.98 6.40 0.37
CA PRO A 37 14.28 7.04 0.15
C PRO A 37 14.11 8.50 -0.30
N ILE A 38 15.04 9.37 0.10
CA ILE A 38 15.15 10.73 -0.43
C ILE A 38 15.81 10.63 -1.80
N ASP A 39 15.07 10.97 -2.85
CA ASP A 39 15.56 10.89 -4.22
C ASP A 39 14.96 12.01 -5.10
N PRO A 40 15.78 12.78 -5.84
CA PRO A 40 15.29 13.80 -6.78
C PRO A 40 14.30 13.27 -7.82
N ALA A 41 14.42 12.01 -8.25
CA ALA A 41 13.53 11.38 -9.22
C ALA A 41 12.10 11.22 -8.68
N ILE A 42 11.93 11.01 -7.37
CA ILE A 42 10.59 10.97 -6.74
C ILE A 42 9.91 12.32 -6.87
N ARG A 43 10.62 13.39 -6.52
CA ARG A 43 10.11 14.78 -6.62
C ARG A 43 9.81 15.16 -8.07
N ALA A 44 10.75 14.90 -8.98
CA ALA A 44 10.58 15.18 -10.41
C ALA A 44 9.39 14.41 -11.02
N GLY A 45 9.21 13.15 -10.63
CA GLY A 45 8.05 12.36 -11.05
C GLY A 45 6.72 12.93 -10.54
N GLY A 46 6.70 13.47 -9.32
CA GLY A 46 5.55 14.20 -8.79
C GLY A 46 5.22 15.46 -9.58
N ASP A 47 6.23 16.28 -9.89
CA ASP A 47 6.05 17.54 -10.63
C ASP A 47 5.56 17.31 -12.07
N THR A 48 6.07 16.26 -12.71
CA THR A 48 5.77 15.95 -14.12
C THR A 48 4.49 15.13 -14.30
N GLY A 49 3.90 14.65 -13.20
CA GLY A 49 2.76 13.73 -13.25
C GLY A 49 3.13 12.32 -13.71
N MET A 50 4.42 11.96 -13.69
CA MET A 50 4.93 10.62 -13.98
C MET A 50 5.66 10.07 -12.74
N PRO A 51 4.92 9.54 -11.74
CA PRO A 51 5.50 9.09 -10.48
C PRO A 51 6.56 8.00 -10.67
N ILE A 52 7.50 7.88 -9.72
CA ILE A 52 8.61 6.93 -9.80
C ILE A 52 8.16 5.47 -10.01
N VAL A 53 7.01 5.09 -9.46
CA VAL A 53 6.42 3.75 -9.64
C VAL A 53 5.99 3.44 -11.08
N VAL A 54 5.78 4.47 -11.90
CA VAL A 54 5.48 4.36 -13.34
C VAL A 54 6.73 4.61 -14.17
N ALA A 55 7.49 5.66 -13.85
CA ALA A 55 8.68 6.08 -14.60
C ALA A 55 9.81 5.04 -14.55
N ASP A 56 10.06 4.48 -13.38
CA ASP A 56 11.06 3.43 -13.17
C ASP A 56 10.53 2.40 -12.15
N PRO A 57 9.69 1.46 -12.60
CA PRO A 57 9.07 0.48 -11.72
C PRO A 57 10.11 -0.41 -11.03
N ALA A 58 11.27 -0.69 -11.63
CA ALA A 58 12.27 -1.58 -11.03
C ALA A 58 13.14 -0.90 -9.95
N SER A 59 13.07 0.43 -9.84
CA SER A 59 13.86 1.21 -8.90
C SER A 59 13.62 0.82 -7.43
N PRO A 60 14.63 0.94 -6.55
CA PRO A 60 14.47 0.77 -5.10
C PRO A 60 13.38 1.67 -4.49
N GLN A 61 13.19 2.87 -5.05
CA GLN A 61 12.22 3.87 -4.66
C GLN A 61 10.80 3.39 -4.99
N ALA A 62 10.59 2.89 -6.21
CA ALA A 62 9.31 2.30 -6.62
C ALA A 62 8.98 1.05 -5.79
N LYS A 63 9.98 0.25 -5.42
CA LYS A 63 9.81 -0.90 -4.52
C LYS A 63 9.33 -0.45 -3.14
N ALA A 64 9.95 0.56 -2.54
CA ALA A 64 9.57 1.08 -1.22
C ALA A 64 8.12 1.60 -1.18
N PHE A 65 7.67 2.30 -2.23
CA PHE A 65 6.26 2.71 -2.33
C PHE A 65 5.30 1.53 -2.44
N ARG A 66 5.66 0.49 -3.20
CA ARG A 66 4.83 -0.72 -3.33
C ARG A 66 4.74 -1.50 -2.03
N GLU A 67 5.84 -1.68 -1.31
CA GLU A 67 5.85 -2.33 0.00
C GLU A 67 4.94 -1.61 1.01
N ILE A 68 4.96 -0.27 1.02
CA ILE A 68 4.03 0.53 1.85
C ILE A 68 2.58 0.31 1.40
N ALA A 69 2.31 0.30 0.10
CA ALA A 69 0.96 0.10 -0.43
C ALA A 69 0.42 -1.30 -0.07
N ASP A 70 1.25 -2.33 -0.17
CA ASP A 70 0.92 -3.70 0.20
C ASP A 70 0.58 -3.79 1.69
N ALA A 71 1.38 -3.18 2.57
CA ALA A 71 1.11 -3.12 4.01
C ALA A 71 -0.22 -2.42 4.34
N VAL A 72 -0.57 -1.37 3.59
CA VAL A 72 -1.88 -0.69 3.72
C VAL A 72 -3.02 -1.61 3.30
N ILE A 73 -2.89 -2.30 2.16
CA ILE A 73 -3.90 -3.24 1.66
C ILE A 73 -4.12 -4.39 2.64
N GLU A 74 -3.04 -4.98 3.15
CA GLU A 74 -3.10 -6.03 4.19
C GLU A 74 -3.85 -5.54 5.42
N ARG A 75 -3.59 -4.31 5.87
CA ARG A 75 -4.27 -3.73 7.02
C ARG A 75 -5.75 -3.51 6.77
N ILE A 76 -6.12 -3.00 5.60
CA ILE A 76 -7.52 -2.80 5.20
C ILE A 76 -8.25 -4.15 5.14
N ASN A 77 -7.62 -5.18 4.56
CA ASN A 77 -8.20 -6.52 4.48
C ASN A 77 -8.42 -7.11 5.87
N ALA A 78 -7.45 -6.98 6.77
CA ALA A 78 -7.58 -7.44 8.16
C ALA A 78 -8.70 -6.71 8.93
N LEU A 79 -8.93 -5.42 8.65
CA LEU A 79 -10.04 -4.66 9.25
C LEU A 79 -11.39 -5.03 8.64
N SER A 80 -11.42 -5.34 7.35
CA SER A 80 -12.64 -5.67 6.60
C SER A 80 -13.10 -7.10 6.84
N ALA A 81 -12.21 -8.00 7.26
CA ALA A 81 -12.50 -9.40 7.59
C ALA A 81 -13.06 -9.61 9.02
N GLY A 82 -13.56 -8.55 9.67
CA GLY A 82 -14.28 -8.65 10.94
C GLY A 82 -15.50 -9.57 10.88
N PRO A 83 -16.09 -9.96 12.02
CA PRO A 83 -17.12 -11.01 12.12
C PRO A 83 -18.42 -10.74 11.33
N ASP A 84 -18.61 -9.53 10.80
CA ASP A 84 -19.79 -9.14 10.01
C ASP A 84 -19.58 -9.25 8.48
N SER A 85 -18.51 -9.90 8.02
CA SER A 85 -18.30 -10.20 6.60
C SER A 85 -19.17 -11.36 6.07
N GLU A 86 -20.44 -11.45 6.47
CA GLU A 86 -21.46 -12.19 5.72
C GLU A 86 -22.05 -11.31 4.62
N ALA A 87 -21.28 -11.03 3.57
CA ALA A 87 -21.86 -10.47 2.35
C ALA A 87 -20.99 -10.76 1.11
N LYS A 88 -21.03 -12.01 0.66
CA LYS A 88 -20.99 -12.33 -0.77
C LYS A 88 -21.68 -13.66 -0.97
N ALA A 89 -23.00 -13.67 -0.79
CA ALA A 89 -23.81 -14.71 -1.42
C ALA A 89 -23.49 -14.65 -2.92
N PRO A 90 -22.95 -15.73 -3.53
CA PRO A 90 -22.66 -15.73 -4.96
C PRO A 90 -23.96 -15.43 -5.69
N ILE A 91 -23.88 -14.69 -6.79
CA ILE A 91 -25.01 -14.24 -7.61
C ILE A 91 -26.02 -15.37 -7.90
N GLU A 92 -25.58 -16.63 -7.91
CA GLU A 92 -26.43 -17.84 -7.97
C GLU A 92 -27.50 -17.95 -6.87
N SER A 93 -27.24 -17.49 -5.65
CA SER A 93 -28.22 -17.47 -4.55
C SER A 93 -29.35 -16.47 -4.80
N LEU A 94 -29.02 -15.32 -5.41
CA LEU A 94 -30.00 -14.32 -5.84
C LEU A 94 -30.79 -14.81 -7.06
N LEU A 95 -30.13 -15.44 -8.03
CA LEU A 95 -30.78 -16.00 -9.23
C LEU A 95 -31.78 -17.11 -8.89
N LYS A 96 -31.46 -17.98 -7.92
CA LYS A 96 -32.39 -19.03 -7.45
C LYS A 96 -33.66 -18.48 -6.79
N LYS A 97 -33.58 -17.31 -6.14
CA LYS A 97 -34.73 -16.64 -5.52
C LYS A 97 -35.60 -15.88 -6.52
N VAL A 98 -35.02 -15.40 -7.63
CA VAL A 98 -35.74 -14.64 -8.67
C VAL A 98 -36.41 -15.56 -9.70
N ILE A 99 -35.83 -16.76 -9.97
CA ILE A 99 -36.26 -17.63 -11.08
C ILE A 99 -37.29 -18.72 -10.65
N ARG A 100 -37.64 -18.86 -9.37
CA ARG A 100 -38.77 -19.71 -8.93
C ARG A 100 -39.62 -18.97 -7.89
N PRO A 101 -40.96 -18.83 -8.02
CA PRO A 101 -41.89 -19.54 -8.91
C PRO A 101 -42.84 -18.61 -9.71
N LEU A 102 -42.94 -18.80 -11.02
CA LEU A 102 -44.19 -18.59 -11.74
C LEU A 102 -44.57 -19.93 -12.40
N GLY A 103 -45.54 -20.61 -11.78
CA GLY A 103 -46.39 -21.59 -12.45
C GLY A 103 -45.96 -23.05 -12.39
N THR A 104 -46.29 -23.73 -11.29
CA THR A 104 -47.01 -25.00 -11.40
C THR A 104 -48.48 -24.69 -11.68
N ALA A 105 -48.93 -24.98 -12.90
CA ALA A 105 -50.30 -25.32 -13.27
C ALA A 105 -50.23 -26.13 -14.56
#